data_AF-A0A7X8EZR0-F1
#
_entry.id   AF-A0A7X8EZR0-F1
#
_cell.length_a   1.000
_cell.length_b   1.000
_cell.length_c   1.000
_cell.angle_alpha   90.00
_cell.angle_beta   90.00
_cell.angle_gamma   90.00
#
_symmetry.space_group_name_H-M   'P 1'
#
loop_
_entity.id
_entity.type
_entity.pdbx_description
1 polymer ?
#
loop_
_entity_poly.entity_id
_entity_poly.type
_entity_poly.pdbx_seq_one_letter_code
_entity_poly.pdbx_strand_id
1 'polypeptide(L)'
;MLQENEVISCILTVGVVLFVLVNYRAVTRLPCSAVLLWSLLFFLLSNVFTVCEDLWLEQLFNVLEHLCYTITLILLALWCGLAYRQ
;
A
#
# COMPACT_ATOMS: atom_id res chain seq x y z
N MET A 1 -2.36 9.54 19.09
CA MET A 1 -1.27 9.21 20.05
C MET A 1 -0.26 8.50 19.18
N LEU A 2 0.88 9.10 18.87
CA LEU A 2 1.87 8.49 17.96
C LEU A 2 2.13 7.04 18.35
N GLN A 3 1.46 6.13 17.66
CA GLN A 3 1.58 4.72 17.93
C GLN A 3 2.86 4.31 17.22
N GLU A 4 3.90 3.97 17.98
CA GLU A 4 5.22 3.61 17.43
C GLU A 4 5.10 2.54 16.32
N ASN A 5 4.08 1.69 16.43
CA ASN A 5 3.71 0.69 15.43
C ASN A 5 3.37 1.27 14.04
N GLU A 6 2.74 2.44 13.96
CA GLU A 6 2.38 3.08 12.67
C GLU A 6 3.61 3.59 11.94
N VAL A 7 4.53 4.22 12.69
CA VAL A 7 5.82 4.68 12.15
C VAL A 7 6.64 3.49 11.66
N ILE A 8 6.68 2.39 12.44
CA ILE A 8 7.36 1.16 12.05
C ILE A 8 6.72 0.55 10.79
N SER A 9 5.38 0.47 10.73
CA SER A 9 4.65 -0.02 9.56
C SER A 9 4.93 0.81 8.31
N CYS A 10 4.98 2.14 8.44
CA CYS A 10 5.33 3.04 7.36
C CYS A 10 6.76 2.81 6.86
N ILE A 11 7.75 2.72 7.76
CA ILE A 11 9.15 2.44 7.41
C ILE A 11 9.28 1.09 6.70
N LEU A 12 8.63 0.05 7.23
CA LEU A 12 8.61 -1.28 6.60
C LEU A 12 8.00 -1.24 5.20
N THR A 13 6.87 -0.53 5.04
CA THR A 13 6.18 -0.41 3.76
C THR A 13 7.05 0.33 2.74
N VAL A 14 7.73 1.41 3.13
CA VAL A 14 8.74 2.07 2.30
C VAL A 14 9.87 1.11 1.91
N GLY A 15 10.38 0.32 2.86
CA GLY A 15 11.40 -0.69 2.60
C GLY A 15 10.96 -1.73 1.56
N VAL A 16 9.72 -2.22 1.66
CA VAL A 16 9.13 -3.16 0.69
C VAL A 16 8.99 -2.51 -0.68
N VAL A 17 8.51 -1.27 -0.76
CA VAL A 17 8.38 -0.53 -2.02
C VAL A 17 9.75 -0.35 -2.69
N LEU A 18 10.78 0.02 -1.92
CA LEU A 18 12.16 0.12 -2.43
C LEU A 18 12.68 -1.23 -2.92
N PHE A 19 12.45 -2.31 -2.17
CA PHE A 19 12.82 -3.66 -2.58
C PHE A 19 12.15 -4.07 -3.90
N VAL A 20 10.86 -3.77 -4.05
CA VAL A 20 10.08 -4.02 -5.27
C VAL A 20 10.60 -3.18 -6.44
N LEU A 21 10.99 -1.92 -6.21
CA LEU A 21 11.59 -1.05 -7.23
C LEU A 21 12.96 -1.54 -7.69
N VAL A 22 13.82 -2.00 -6.76
CA VAL A 22 15.12 -2.60 -7.10
C VAL A 22 14.92 -3.90 -7.91
N ASN A 23 13.90 -4.69 -7.55
CA ASN A 23 13.56 -5.94 -8.23
C ASN A 23 12.48 -5.76 -9.32
N TYR A 24 12.28 -4.55 -9.82
CA TYR A 24 11.15 -4.21 -10.70
C TYR A 24 11.05 -5.14 -11.91
N ARG A 25 12.18 -5.46 -12.54
CA ARG A 25 12.25 -6.38 -13.70
C ARG A 25 11.74 -7.80 -13.40
N ALA A 26 11.90 -8.28 -12.18
CA ALA A 26 11.39 -9.58 -11.77
C ALA A 26 9.88 -9.50 -11.50
N VAL A 27 9.44 -8.43 -10.84
CA VAL A 27 8.02 -8.20 -10.50
C VAL A 27 7.18 -7.97 -11.75
N THR A 28 7.69 -7.29 -12.77
CA THR A 28 6.98 -7.08 -14.03
C THR A 28 6.68 -8.36 -14.81
N ARG A 29 7.39 -9.46 -14.52
CA ARG A 29 7.12 -10.79 -15.10
C ARG A 29 5.90 -11.47 -14.48
N LEU A 30 5.42 -10.99 -13.34
CA LEU A 30 4.21 -11.51 -12.72
C LEU A 30 2.99 -11.15 -13.56
N PRO A 31 1.97 -12.03 -13.56
CA PRO A 31 0.73 -11.78 -14.25
C PRO A 31 0.07 -10.52 -13.71
N CYS A 32 -0.36 -9.63 -14.61
CA CYS A 32 -1.03 -8.38 -14.25
C CYS A 32 -0.28 -7.55 -13.19
N SER A 33 1.07 -7.54 -13.26
CA SER A 33 1.96 -6.86 -12.30
C SER A 33 1.63 -5.39 -12.06
N ALA A 34 1.03 -4.69 -13.04
CA ALA A 34 0.53 -3.34 -12.85
C ALA A 34 -0.49 -3.23 -11.70
N VAL A 35 -1.44 -4.17 -11.59
CA VAL A 35 -2.48 -4.16 -10.53
C VAL A 35 -1.85 -4.35 -9.15
N LEU A 36 -0.86 -5.25 -9.05
CA LEU A 36 -0.09 -5.48 -7.83
C LEU A 36 0.76 -4.26 -7.43
N LEU A 37 1.35 -3.57 -8.40
CA LEU A 37 2.12 -2.35 -8.13
C LEU A 37 1.21 -1.20 -7.68
N TRP A 38 0.03 -1.07 -8.29
CA TRP A 38 -0.97 -0.09 -7.85
C TRP A 38 -1.47 -0.38 -6.44
N SER A 39 -1.75 -1.64 -6.08
CA SER A 39 -2.16 -1.97 -4.71
C SER A 39 -1.06 -1.63 -3.70
N LEU A 40 0.20 -1.91 -4.02
CA LEU A 40 1.34 -1.57 -3.17
C LEU A 40 1.49 -0.04 -2.98
N LEU A 41 1.25 0.76 -4.03
CA LEU A 41 1.28 2.22 -3.95
C LEU A 41 0.16 2.77 -3.06
N PHE A 42 -1.07 2.28 -3.20
CA PHE A 42 -2.18 2.68 -2.33
C PHE A 42 -1.95 2.25 -0.88
N PHE A 43 -1.31 1.10 -0.65
CA PHE A 43 -0.94 0.65 0.69
C PHE A 43 0.10 1.56 1.34
N LEU A 44 1.11 1.98 0.57
CA LEU A 44 2.08 2.98 1.03
C LEU A 44 1.39 4.30 1.37
N LEU A 45 0.51 4.78 0.49
CA LEU A 45 -0.19 6.04 0.68
C LEU A 45 -1.09 6.01 1.92
N SER A 46 -1.74 4.88 2.18
CA SER A 46 -2.50 4.63 3.40
C SER A 46 -1.64 4.72 4.67
N ASN A 47 -0.46 4.09 4.67
CA ASN A 47 0.49 4.17 5.79
C ASN A 47 1.03 5.61 6.00
N VAL A 48 1.19 6.39 4.94
CA VAL A 48 1.56 7.81 5.06
C VAL A 48 0.41 8.60 5.68
N PHE A 49 -0.84 8.31 5.30
CA PHE A 49 -2.00 8.98 5.86
C PHE A 49 -2.24 8.66 7.33
N THR A 50 -1.97 7.43 7.80
CA THR A 50 -2.01 7.09 9.24
C THR A 50 -1.00 7.93 10.01
N VAL A 51 0.26 7.96 9.56
CA VAL A 51 1.29 8.79 10.21
C VAL A 51 0.94 10.28 10.17
N CYS A 52 0.31 10.76 9.09
CA CYS A 52 -0.17 12.14 9.01
C CYS A 52 -1.41 12.43 9.87
N GLU A 53 -2.30 11.45 10.05
CA GLU A 53 -3.49 11.55 10.92
C GLU A 53 -3.08 11.93 12.33
N ASP A 54 -2.07 11.24 12.85
CA ASP A 54 -1.52 11.46 14.19
C ASP A 54 -0.80 12.83 14.33
N LEU A 55 -0.50 13.50 13.21
CA LEU A 55 0.19 14.80 13.19
C LEU A 55 -0.78 15.98 12.94
N TRP A 56 -1.83 15.81 12.14
CA TRP A 56 -2.76 16.89 11.77
C TRP A 56 -4.07 16.35 11.16
N LEU A 57 -5.20 17.03 11.40
CA LEU A 57 -6.46 16.86 10.64
C LEU A 57 -7.00 15.42 10.69
N GLU A 58 -6.99 14.83 11.89
CA GLU A 58 -7.34 13.44 12.21
C GLU A 58 -8.52 12.90 11.36
N GLN A 59 -9.67 13.58 11.38
CA GLN A 59 -10.86 13.11 10.66
C GLN A 59 -10.69 13.00 9.13
N LEU A 60 -9.94 13.91 8.51
CA LEU A 60 -9.75 13.88 7.06
C LEU A 60 -8.78 12.77 6.68
N PHE A 61 -7.65 12.69 7.40
CA PHE A 61 -6.62 11.67 7.13
C PHE A 61 -7.13 10.27 7.43
N ASN A 62 -7.95 10.08 8.46
CA ASN A 62 -8.61 8.80 8.76
C ASN A 62 -9.48 8.32 7.58
N VAL A 63 -10.31 9.22 7.01
CA VAL A 63 -11.13 8.88 5.84
C VAL A 63 -10.27 8.53 4.63
N LEU A 64 -9.21 9.30 4.36
CA LEU A 64 -8.29 9.04 3.25
C LEU A 64 -7.52 7.73 3.44
N GLU A 65 -7.08 7.45 4.65
CA GLU A 65 -6.38 6.23 5.05
C GLU A 65 -7.26 5.00 4.80
N HIS A 66 -8.50 5.02 5.32
CA HIS A 66 -9.48 3.95 5.12
C HIS A 66 -9.87 3.76 3.65
N LEU A 67 -10.01 4.85 2.87
CA LEU A 67 -10.25 4.77 1.43
C LEU A 67 -9.07 4.10 0.71
N CYS A 68 -7.83 4.48 1.04
CA CYS A 68 -6.65 3.87 0.44
C CYS A 68 -6.51 2.39 0.81
N TYR A 69 -6.81 2.01 2.05
CA TYR A 69 -6.84 0.62 2.49
C TYR A 69 -7.88 -0.20 1.72
N THR A 70 -9.08 0.38 1.52
CA THR A 70 -10.15 -0.28 0.77
C THR A 70 -9.76 -0.49 -0.69
N ILE A 71 -9.18 0.53 -1.33
CA ILE A 71 -8.68 0.45 -2.72
C ILE A 71 -7.57 -0.60 -2.83
N THR A 72 -6.65 -0.62 -1.87
CA THR A 72 -5.58 -1.63 -1.78
C THR A 72 -6.17 -3.04 -1.76
N LEU A 73 -7.15 -3.29 -0.89
CA LEU A 73 -7.79 -4.60 -0.76
C LEU A 73 -8.48 -5.03 -2.06
N ILE A 74 -9.20 -4.11 -2.71
CA ILE A 74 -9.90 -4.37 -3.98
C ILE A 74 -8.89 -4.71 -5.08
N LEU A 75 -7.83 -3.92 -5.23
CA LEU A 75 -6.78 -4.17 -6.22
C LEU A 75 -6.07 -5.51 -5.96
N LEU A 76 -5.77 -5.83 -4.71
CA LEU A 76 -5.14 -7.10 -4.34
C LEU A 76 -6.05 -8.29 -4.65
N ALA A 77 -7.34 -8.19 -4.32
CA ALA A 77 -8.34 -9.22 -4.64
C ALA A 77 -8.50 -9.43 -6.15
N LEU A 78 -8.54 -8.33 -6.92
CA LEU A 78 -8.55 -8.36 -8.38
C LEU A 78 -7.29 -9.02 -8.93
N TRP A 79 -6.12 -8.68 -8.40
CA TRP A 79 -4.86 -9.29 -8.79
C TRP A 79 -4.85 -10.80 -8.50
N CYS A 80 -5.29 -11.25 -7.33
CA CYS A 80 -5.40 -12.67 -7.01
C CYS A 80 -6.33 -13.41 -7.99
N GLY A 81 -7.47 -12.81 -8.34
CA GLY A 81 -8.40 -13.38 -9.32
C GLY A 81 -7.82 -13.45 -10.74
N LEU A 82 -7.03 -12.46 -11.15
CA LEU A 82 -6.34 -12.44 -12.45
C LEU A 82 -5.17 -13.42 -12.48
N ALA A 83 -4.39 -13.49 -11.40
CA ALA A 83 -3.25 -14.38 -11.28
C ALA A 83 -3.67 -15.86 -11.25
N TYR A 84 -4.81 -16.20 -10.64
CA TYR A 84 -5.32 -17.57 -10.59
C TYR A 84 -5.96 -18.05 -11.92
N ARG A 85 -6.38 -17.12 -12.78
CA ARG A 85 -6.99 -17.45 -14.09
C ARG A 85 -5.98 -17.70 -15.20
N GLN A 86 -4.69 -17.48 -14.96
CA GLN A 86 -3.61 -17.78 -15.90
C GLN A 86 -3.06 -19.19 -15.67
#